data_AF-A0A3V0YNB3-F1
#
_entry.id   AF-A0A3V0YNB3-F1
#
_cell.length_a   1.000
_cell.length_b   1.000
_cell.length_c   1.000
_cell.angle_alpha   90.00
_cell.angle_beta   90.00
_cell.angle_gamma   90.00
#
_symmetry.space_group_name_H-M   'P 1'
#
loop_
_entity.id
_entity.type
_entity.pdbx_description
1 polymer ?
#
loop_
_entity_poly.entity_id
_entity_poly.type
_entity_poly.pdbx_seq_one_letter_code
_entity_poly.pdbx_strand_id
1 'polypeptide(L)'
;MITKIEEKLLLLRTKKFADNLEGIESFSISLLEKDVFLWHRDELKAANSIDNKDERLCFKQPVEEDKIISAVISLLKIDKQFFCWLVYEDMCGIFVRGSDFHLFLVSIFRLNHTYDVSLIFESPDKVIAINDNEYVVDIYHKLK
;
A
#
# COMPACT_ATOMS: atom_id res chain seq x y z
N MET A 1 -13.45 8.24 -17.61
CA MET A 1 -14.18 6.96 -17.63
C MET A 1 -13.31 6.04 -18.44
N ILE A 2 -12.76 4.98 -17.85
CA ILE A 2 -11.84 4.08 -18.56
C ILE A 2 -12.64 3.18 -19.49
N THR A 3 -12.05 2.79 -20.61
CA THR A 3 -12.66 1.88 -21.56
C THR A 3 -12.61 0.44 -21.03
N LYS A 4 -13.51 -0.42 -21.52
CA LYS A 4 -13.51 -1.85 -21.19
C LYS A 4 -12.19 -2.57 -21.51
N ILE A 5 -11.41 -2.06 -22.45
CA ILE A 5 -10.09 -2.59 -22.79
C ILE A 5 -9.07 -2.16 -21.73
N GLU A 6 -9.08 -0.89 -21.33
CA GLU A 6 -8.22 -0.36 -20.26
C GLU A 6 -8.49 -1.07 -18.93
N GLU A 7 -9.76 -1.34 -18.58
CA GLU A 7 -10.14 -2.13 -17.40
C GLU A 7 -9.50 -3.52 -17.41
N LYS A 8 -9.60 -4.23 -18.52
CA LYS A 8 -9.02 -5.57 -18.66
C LYS A 8 -7.50 -5.55 -18.58
N LEU A 9 -6.86 -4.56 -19.21
CA LEU A 9 -5.41 -4.40 -19.15
C LEU A 9 -4.94 -4.08 -17.73
N LEU A 10 -5.65 -3.19 -17.02
CA LEU A 10 -5.38 -2.90 -15.62
C LEU A 10 -5.47 -4.17 -14.77
N LEU A 11 -6.60 -4.89 -14.83
CA LEU A 11 -6.79 -6.13 -14.07
C LEU A 11 -5.74 -7.20 -14.39
N LEU A 12 -5.32 -7.33 -15.65
CA LEU A 12 -4.25 -8.25 -16.05
C LEU A 12 -2.90 -7.86 -15.44
N ARG A 13 -2.55 -6.57 -15.46
CA ARG A 13 -1.31 -6.06 -14.84
C ARG A 13 -1.35 -6.23 -13.32
N THR A 14 -2.46 -5.84 -12.68
CA THR A 14 -2.66 -6.02 -11.24
C THR A 14 -2.57 -7.50 -10.85
N LYS A 15 -3.16 -8.40 -11.64
CA LYS A 15 -3.05 -9.84 -11.40
C LYS A 15 -1.62 -10.33 -11.51
N LYS A 16 -0.92 -9.95 -12.59
CA LYS A 16 0.49 -10.32 -12.75
C LYS A 16 1.35 -9.81 -11.60
N PHE A 17 1.10 -8.60 -11.13
CA PHE A 17 1.75 -8.05 -9.95
C PHE A 17 1.44 -8.90 -8.70
N ALA A 18 0.15 -9.16 -8.43
CA ALA A 18 -0.29 -9.91 -7.26
C ALA A 18 0.18 -11.37 -7.24
N ASP A 19 0.26 -12.02 -8.39
CA ASP A 19 0.79 -13.38 -8.56
C ASP A 19 2.27 -13.50 -8.14
N ASN A 20 3.01 -12.38 -8.07
CA ASN A 20 4.42 -12.35 -7.67
C ASN A 20 4.64 -11.79 -6.25
N LEU A 21 3.57 -11.49 -5.51
CA LEU A 21 3.66 -11.10 -4.11
C LEU A 21 4.06 -12.30 -3.26
N GLU A 22 4.89 -12.05 -2.26
CA GLU A 22 5.33 -13.06 -1.30
C GLU A 22 4.76 -12.75 0.10
N GLY A 23 4.87 -13.69 1.04
CA GLY A 23 4.31 -13.53 2.38
C GLY A 23 2.78 -13.56 2.46
N ILE A 24 2.12 -13.94 1.36
CA ILE A 24 0.65 -14.01 1.25
C ILE A 24 0.15 -15.45 1.14
N GLU A 25 -1.05 -15.70 1.66
CA GLU A 25 -1.74 -16.98 1.54
C GLU A 25 -2.70 -17.00 0.35
N SER A 26 -3.37 -15.87 0.11
CA SER A 26 -4.33 -15.71 -0.98
C SER A 26 -4.58 -14.23 -1.24
N PHE A 27 -5.06 -13.92 -2.45
CA PHE A 27 -5.50 -12.58 -2.80
C PHE A 27 -6.74 -12.61 -3.69
N SER A 28 -7.44 -11.49 -3.75
CA SER A 28 -8.48 -11.20 -4.74
C SER A 28 -8.31 -9.78 -5.27
N ILE A 29 -8.79 -9.54 -6.49
CA ILE A 29 -8.60 -8.26 -7.18
C ILE A 29 -9.95 -7.70 -7.57
N SER A 30 -10.17 -6.43 -7.32
CA SER A 30 -11.34 -5.69 -7.76
C SER A 30 -10.97 -4.29 -8.24
N LEU A 31 -11.80 -3.74 -9.11
CA LEU A 31 -11.75 -2.31 -9.41
C LEU A 31 -12.29 -1.56 -8.19
N LEU A 32 -11.62 -0.47 -7.81
CA LEU A 32 -12.07 0.41 -6.74
C LEU A 32 -13.10 1.37 -7.31
N GLU A 33 -14.38 1.06 -7.07
CA GLU A 33 -15.46 1.99 -7.35
C GLU A 33 -15.28 3.30 -6.56
N LYS A 34 -15.92 4.38 -7.01
CA LYS A 34 -15.73 5.72 -6.41
C LYS A 34 -16.12 5.77 -4.93
N ASP A 35 -17.10 4.95 -4.54
CA ASP A 35 -17.73 5.03 -3.22
C ASP A 35 -17.11 4.01 -2.23
N VAL A 36 -16.26 3.12 -2.72
CA VAL A 36 -15.56 2.13 -1.91
C VAL A 36 -14.34 2.79 -1.26
N PHE A 37 -14.17 2.58 0.04
CA PHE A 37 -13.09 3.17 0.85
C PHE A 37 -13.02 4.70 0.84
N LEU A 38 -14.15 5.41 0.71
CA LEU A 38 -14.23 6.88 0.66
C LEU A 38 -13.26 7.59 1.63
N TRP A 39 -13.40 7.32 2.93
CA TRP A 39 -12.52 7.93 3.94
C TRP A 39 -11.04 7.59 3.71
N HIS A 40 -10.71 6.32 3.47
CA HIS A 40 -9.32 5.91 3.25
C HIS A 40 -8.72 6.55 2.00
N ARG A 41 -9.50 6.68 0.93
CA ARG A 41 -9.04 7.33 -0.32
C ARG A 41 -8.79 8.81 -0.11
N ASP A 42 -9.61 9.48 0.68
CA ASP A 42 -9.39 10.88 1.03
C ASP A 42 -8.12 11.06 1.86
N GLU A 43 -7.87 10.15 2.80
CA GLU A 43 -6.60 10.13 3.55
C GLU A 43 -5.39 9.78 2.70
N LEU A 44 -5.49 8.80 1.78
CA LEU A 44 -4.40 8.48 0.86
C LEU A 44 -4.10 9.66 -0.07
N LYS A 45 -5.11 10.36 -0.58
CA LYS A 45 -4.91 11.59 -1.35
C LYS A 45 -4.25 12.68 -0.52
N ALA A 46 -4.66 12.85 0.73
CA ALA A 46 -4.01 13.79 1.64
C ALA A 46 -2.54 13.37 1.87
N ALA A 47 -2.28 12.10 2.15
CA ALA A 47 -0.95 11.50 2.32
C ALA A 47 -0.04 11.72 1.11
N ASN A 48 -0.59 11.70 -0.11
CA ASN A 48 0.18 11.85 -1.34
C ASN A 48 0.26 13.31 -1.83
N SER A 49 -0.35 14.26 -1.12
CA SER A 49 -0.28 15.69 -1.45
C SER A 49 1.09 16.28 -1.09
N ILE A 50 1.60 17.15 -1.98
CA ILE A 50 2.87 17.88 -1.79
C ILE A 50 2.83 18.79 -0.56
N ASP A 51 1.66 19.36 -0.24
CA ASP A 51 1.48 20.32 0.86
C ASP A 51 1.01 19.67 2.17
N ASN A 52 1.11 18.35 2.29
CA ASN A 52 0.62 17.68 3.48
C ASN A 52 1.46 18.06 4.72
N LYS A 53 0.77 18.46 5.80
CA LYS A 53 1.32 18.91 7.08
C LYS A 53 1.09 17.93 8.22
N ASP A 54 0.48 16.79 7.94
CA ASP A 54 0.22 15.74 8.91
C ASP A 54 1.53 15.12 9.40
N GLU A 55 1.48 14.55 10.60
CA GLU A 55 2.62 13.88 11.21
C GLU A 55 3.05 12.66 10.37
N ARG A 56 4.34 12.58 10.08
CA ARG A 56 4.97 11.54 9.25
C ARG A 56 6.27 11.10 9.86
N LEU A 57 6.60 9.83 9.70
CA LEU A 57 7.99 9.39 9.87
C LEU A 57 8.74 9.66 8.58
N CYS A 58 9.86 10.38 8.66
CA CYS A 58 10.67 10.76 7.52
C CYS A 58 12.06 10.15 7.64
N PHE A 59 12.50 9.43 6.61
CA PHE A 59 13.85 8.90 6.49
C PHE A 59 14.57 9.57 5.33
N LYS A 60 15.82 10.00 5.53
CA LYS A 60 16.65 10.52 4.44
C LYS A 60 17.19 9.38 3.59
N GLN A 61 17.18 9.54 2.28
CA GLN A 61 17.83 8.63 1.35
C GLN A 61 19.38 8.81 1.40
N PRO A 62 20.17 7.74 1.22
CA PRO A 62 19.73 6.36 1.13
C PRO A 62 19.31 5.81 2.51
N VAL A 63 18.17 5.13 2.56
CA VAL A 63 17.70 4.41 3.76
C VAL A 63 17.65 2.91 3.48
N GLU A 64 18.02 2.10 4.46
CA GLU A 64 17.94 0.65 4.35
C GLU A 64 16.47 0.20 4.39
N GLU A 65 16.09 -0.69 3.48
CA GLU A 65 14.74 -1.25 3.37
C GLU A 65 14.21 -1.78 4.70
N ASP A 66 15.03 -2.55 5.43
CA ASP A 66 14.65 -3.11 6.74
C ASP A 66 14.29 -2.04 7.78
N LYS A 67 14.86 -0.84 7.71
CA LYS A 67 14.50 0.27 8.62
C LYS A 67 13.10 0.78 8.34
N ILE A 68 12.72 0.91 7.06
CA ILE A 68 11.37 1.32 6.66
C ILE A 68 10.38 0.26 7.11
N ILE A 69 10.62 -1.01 6.77
CA ILE A 69 9.72 -2.12 7.09
C ILE A 69 9.55 -2.25 8.60
N SER A 70 10.63 -2.18 9.37
CA SER A 70 10.57 -2.24 10.84
C SER A 70 9.76 -1.10 11.44
N ALA A 71 9.85 0.11 10.87
CA ALA A 71 9.04 1.25 11.29
C ALA A 71 7.55 1.02 11.02
N VAL A 72 7.20 0.53 9.82
CA VAL A 72 5.80 0.21 9.46
C VAL A 72 5.23 -0.89 10.36
N ILE A 73 5.96 -1.98 10.57
CA ILE A 73 5.54 -3.09 11.45
C ILE A 73 5.30 -2.57 12.88
N SER A 74 6.21 -1.73 13.39
CA SER A 74 6.10 -1.14 14.73
C SER A 74 4.88 -0.22 14.86
N LEU A 75 4.56 0.57 13.83
CA LEU A 75 3.38 1.43 13.78
C LEU A 75 2.08 0.61 13.75
N LEU A 76 2.02 -0.41 12.90
CA LEU A 76 0.82 -1.21 12.71
C LEU A 76 0.56 -2.17 13.87
N LYS A 77 1.61 -2.59 14.58
CA LYS A 77 1.61 -3.68 15.57
C LYS A 77 1.08 -4.99 14.97
N ILE A 78 1.46 -5.29 13.74
CA ILE A 78 1.14 -6.57 13.10
C ILE A 78 2.12 -7.62 13.60
N ASP A 79 1.61 -8.58 14.35
CA ASP A 79 2.37 -9.66 14.98
C ASP A 79 2.01 -11.05 14.42
N LYS A 80 0.95 -11.15 13.61
CA LYS A 80 0.39 -12.40 13.04
C LYS A 80 -0.22 -12.17 11.64
N GLN A 81 -1.04 -13.11 11.16
CA GLN A 81 -1.83 -12.98 9.93
C GLN A 81 -2.45 -11.59 9.79
N PHE A 82 -2.39 -11.03 8.58
CA PHE A 82 -2.91 -9.71 8.28
C PHE A 82 -3.89 -9.76 7.11
N PHE A 83 -4.81 -8.80 7.12
CA PHE A 83 -5.78 -8.58 6.06
C PHE A 83 -5.70 -7.12 5.67
N CYS A 84 -5.38 -6.85 4.41
CA CYS A 84 -5.31 -5.48 3.91
C CYS A 84 -5.67 -5.40 2.44
N TRP A 85 -6.02 -4.20 2.03
CA TRP A 85 -6.11 -3.83 0.63
C TRP A 85 -4.84 -3.09 0.24
N LEU A 86 -4.16 -3.58 -0.79
CA LEU A 86 -3.13 -2.83 -1.51
C LEU A 86 -3.80 -2.06 -2.65
N VAL A 87 -3.60 -0.73 -2.67
CA VAL A 87 -4.08 0.12 -3.75
C VAL A 87 -3.04 0.15 -4.87
N TYR A 88 -3.44 -0.30 -6.05
CA TYR A 88 -2.60 -0.39 -7.24
C TYR A 88 -3.12 0.57 -8.32
N GLU A 89 -2.23 1.46 -8.79
CA GLU A 89 -2.52 2.51 -9.79
C GLU A 89 -3.79 3.33 -9.45
N ASP A 90 -4.07 3.59 -8.18
CA ASP A 90 -5.23 4.34 -7.63
C ASP A 90 -6.64 3.83 -8.01
N MET A 91 -6.69 2.73 -8.76
CA MET A 91 -7.88 2.28 -9.50
C MET A 91 -8.22 0.82 -9.19
N CYS A 92 -7.25 0.03 -8.73
CA CYS A 92 -7.43 -1.38 -8.46
C CYS A 92 -7.07 -1.68 -7.00
N GLY A 93 -7.90 -2.47 -6.33
CA GLY A 93 -7.64 -2.99 -5.00
C GLY A 93 -7.22 -4.44 -5.09
N ILE A 94 -6.12 -4.79 -4.42
CA ILE A 94 -5.74 -6.18 -4.17
C ILE A 94 -6.05 -6.45 -2.70
N PHE A 95 -7.11 -7.21 -2.43
CA PHE A 95 -7.36 -7.70 -1.08
C PHE A 95 -6.44 -8.88 -0.80
N VAL A 96 -5.63 -8.76 0.23
CA VAL A 96 -4.59 -9.71 0.61
C VAL A 96 -4.94 -10.32 1.96
N ARG A 97 -4.86 -11.64 2.02
CA ARG A 97 -4.70 -12.38 3.28
C ARG A 97 -3.25 -12.87 3.32
N GLY A 98 -2.48 -12.39 4.28
CA GLY A 98 -1.08 -12.77 4.39
C GLY A 98 -0.68 -13.27 5.77
N SER A 99 0.48 -13.91 5.80
CA SER A 99 1.05 -14.60 6.96
C SER A 99 2.42 -14.05 7.36
N ASP A 100 3.11 -13.36 6.44
CA ASP A 100 4.39 -12.71 6.68
C ASP A 100 4.37 -11.29 6.09
N PHE A 101 4.16 -10.31 6.97
CA PHE A 101 4.03 -8.91 6.55
C PHE A 101 5.36 -8.28 6.14
N HIS A 102 6.48 -8.76 6.69
CA HIS A 102 7.81 -8.30 6.29
C HIS A 102 8.07 -8.74 4.84
N LEU A 103 7.95 -10.03 4.56
CA LEU A 103 8.16 -10.59 3.23
C LEU A 103 7.19 -9.99 2.19
N PHE A 104 5.96 -9.69 2.60
CA PHE A 104 4.99 -8.98 1.78
C PHE A 104 5.48 -7.59 1.35
N LEU A 105 5.93 -6.74 2.29
CA LEU A 105 6.46 -5.41 1.96
C LEU A 105 7.73 -5.48 1.10
N VAL A 106 8.66 -6.39 1.43
CA VAL A 106 9.87 -6.65 0.61
C VAL A 106 9.47 -6.97 -0.83
N SER A 107 8.47 -7.83 -1.02
CA SER A 107 8.03 -8.23 -2.36
C SER A 107 7.43 -7.05 -3.14
N ILE A 108 6.68 -6.17 -2.49
CA ILE A 108 6.11 -4.96 -3.11
C ILE A 108 7.24 -4.03 -3.58
N PHE A 109 8.18 -3.70 -2.69
CA PHE A 109 9.27 -2.77 -3.00
C PHE A 109 10.13 -3.27 -4.15
N ARG A 110 10.45 -4.56 -4.15
CA ARG A 110 11.18 -5.21 -5.23
C ARG A 110 10.44 -5.17 -6.56
N LEU A 111 9.12 -5.39 -6.56
CA LEU A 111 8.30 -5.38 -7.78
C LEU A 111 8.07 -3.97 -8.32
N ASN A 112 7.92 -2.97 -7.45
CA ASN A 112 7.71 -1.57 -7.83
C ASN A 112 9.02 -0.83 -8.16
N HIS A 113 10.17 -1.32 -7.67
CA HIS A 113 11.46 -0.63 -7.72
C HIS A 113 11.47 0.73 -7.01
N THR A 114 10.56 0.91 -6.03
CA THR A 114 10.38 2.08 -5.17
C THR A 114 9.77 1.61 -3.85
N TYR A 115 9.88 2.42 -2.79
CA TYR A 115 9.18 2.17 -1.53
C TYR A 115 7.71 2.60 -1.54
N ASP A 116 7.20 3.09 -2.68
CA ASP A 116 5.81 3.53 -2.79
C ASP A 116 4.82 2.39 -2.53
N VAL A 117 3.96 2.58 -1.53
CA VAL A 117 2.88 1.65 -1.21
C VAL A 117 1.72 2.37 -0.53
N SER A 118 0.49 1.97 -0.85
CA SER A 118 -0.73 2.44 -0.20
C SER A 118 -1.54 1.25 0.29
N LEU A 119 -1.68 1.13 1.61
CA LEU A 119 -2.36 0.04 2.29
C LEU A 119 -3.56 0.54 3.08
N ILE A 120 -4.64 -0.23 3.02
CA ILE A 120 -5.89 0.00 3.74
C ILE A 120 -6.18 -1.23 4.60
N PHE A 121 -6.49 -1.02 5.87
CA PHE A 121 -6.90 -2.05 6.81
C PHE A 121 -8.32 -1.73 7.28
N GLU A 122 -9.22 -2.70 7.26
CA GLU A 122 -10.62 -2.49 7.67
C GLU A 122 -10.86 -2.86 9.15
N SER A 123 -9.94 -3.60 9.78
CA SER A 123 -10.06 -4.00 11.18
C SER A 123 -8.69 -4.23 11.81
N PRO A 124 -8.19 -3.29 12.64
CA PRO A 124 -8.73 -1.94 12.86
C PRO A 124 -8.69 -1.07 11.59
N ASP A 125 -9.61 -0.10 11.49
CA ASP A 125 -9.75 0.82 10.35
C ASP A 125 -8.55 1.79 10.30
N LYS A 126 -7.62 1.55 9.35
CA LYS A 126 -6.35 2.27 9.24
C LYS A 126 -5.92 2.46 7.80
N VAL A 127 -5.13 3.51 7.59
CA VAL A 127 -4.43 3.79 6.33
C VAL A 127 -2.94 3.87 6.58
N ILE A 128 -2.15 3.29 5.68
CA ILE A 128 -0.72 3.55 5.55
C ILE A 128 -0.39 3.95 4.12
N ALA A 129 0.39 5.01 3.98
CA ALA A 129 1.04 5.37 2.72
C ALA A 129 2.53 5.51 2.97
N ILE A 130 3.34 4.89 2.12
CA ILE A 130 4.78 5.14 2.04
C ILE A 130 5.02 5.82 0.70
N ASN A 131 5.73 6.93 0.72
CA ASN A 131 6.05 7.72 -0.45
C ASN A 131 7.57 7.91 -0.54
N ASP A 132 8.17 7.51 -1.65
CA ASP A 132 9.59 7.70 -1.96
C ASP A 132 9.75 8.80 -3.01
N ASN A 133 10.38 9.91 -2.64
CA ASN A 133 10.57 11.05 -3.53
C ASN A 133 12.03 11.30 -3.91
N GLU A 134 12.85 10.24 -3.96
CA GLU A 134 14.31 10.24 -4.23
C GLU A 134 15.19 10.86 -3.13
N TYR A 135 14.67 11.81 -2.36
CA TYR A 135 15.40 12.48 -1.28
C TYR A 135 15.05 11.93 0.10
N VAL A 136 13.77 11.60 0.29
CA VAL A 136 13.24 11.08 1.54
C VAL A 136 12.20 10.00 1.28
N VAL A 137 12.04 9.14 2.27
CA VAL A 137 10.93 8.21 2.39
C VAL A 137 10.04 8.69 3.52
N ASP A 138 8.80 9.05 3.18
CA ASP A 138 7.78 9.46 4.13
C ASP A 138 6.84 8.29 4.40
N ILE A 139 6.58 8.00 5.67
CA ILE A 139 5.57 7.05 6.12
C ILE A 139 4.46 7.81 6.81
N TYR A 140 3.30 7.79 6.19
CA TYR A 140 2.05 8.29 6.75
C TYR A 140 1.24 7.12 7.33
N HIS A 141 0.67 7.32 8.51
CA HIS A 141 -0.23 6.37 9.14
C HIS A 141 -1.35 7.10 9.85
N LYS A 142 -2.59 6.67 9.62
CA LYS A 142 -3.76 7.17 10.35
C LYS A 142 -4.65 6.02 10.78
N LEU A 143 -5.09 6.09 12.04
CA LEU A 143 -6.06 5.19 12.65
C LEU A 143 -7.36 5.96 12.85
N LYS A 144 -8.49 5.30 12.59
CA LYS A 144 -9.82 5.82 12.89
C LYS A 144 -10.40 5.20 14.16
#